data_AF-A0A159Z9H9-F1
#
_entry.id   AF-A0A159Z9H9-F1
#
_cell.length_a   1.000
_cell.length_b   1.000
_cell.length_c   1.000
_cell.angle_alpha   90.00
_cell.angle_beta   90.00
_cell.angle_gamma   90.00
#
_symmetry.space_group_name_H-M   'P 1'
#
loop_
_entity.id
_entity.type
_entity.pdbx_description
1 polymer ?
#
loop_
_entity_poly.entity_id
_entity_poly.type
_entity_poly.pdbx_seq_one_letter_code
_entity_poly.pdbx_strand_id
1 'polypeptide(L)' 'MNILKDALSELFSMFVGDARLTAAILAVVAMSALLIDATPLPPLVGGAVLTLSCITVLVMAVRREAARRRSKAKVLAKAP' A
#
# COMPACT_ATOMS: atom_id res chain seq x y z
N MET A 1 -21.92 -17.38 -17.28
CA MET A 1 -21.58 -16.95 -15.92
C MET A 1 -21.29 -15.47 -15.98
N ASN A 2 -21.84 -14.68 -15.06
CA ASN A 2 -22.13 -13.26 -15.31
C ASN A 2 -20.82 -12.45 -15.44
N ILE A 3 -20.39 -12.14 -16.67
CA ILE A 3 -19.15 -11.40 -16.99
C ILE A 3 -19.05 -10.10 -16.18
N LEU A 4 -20.19 -9.49 -15.89
CA LEU A 4 -20.29 -8.28 -15.09
C LEU A 4 -19.93 -8.56 -13.62
N LYS A 5 -20.31 -9.73 -13.08
CA LYS A 5 -19.93 -10.14 -11.73
C LYS A 5 -18.44 -10.48 -11.63
N ASP A 6 -17.85 -11.10 -12.64
CA ASP A 6 -16.40 -11.37 -12.66
C ASP A 6 -15.60 -10.08 -12.73
N ALA A 7 -15.94 -9.18 -13.67
CA ALA A 7 -15.29 -7.89 -13.79
C ALA A 7 -15.44 -7.04 -12.51
N LEU A 8 -16.63 -7.02 -11.90
CA LEU A 8 -16.85 -6.38 -10.60
C LEU A 8 -15.98 -7.03 -9.51
N SER A 9 -15.95 -8.36 -9.41
CA SER A 9 -15.14 -9.05 -8.40
C SER A 9 -13.65 -8.80 -8.56
N GLU A 10 -13.16 -8.73 -9.80
CA GLU A 10 -11.75 -8.48 -10.10
C GLU A 10 -11.40 -7.01 -9.79
N LEU A 11 -12.29 -6.07 -10.14
CA LEU A 11 -12.16 -4.66 -9.80
C LEU A 11 -12.18 -4.46 -8.28
N PHE A 12 -13.09 -5.09 -7.55
CA PHE A 12 -13.13 -5.07 -6.09
C PHE A 12 -11.86 -5.69 -5.48
N SER A 13 -11.30 -6.74 -6.08
CA SER A 13 -10.07 -7.37 -5.61
C SER A 13 -8.84 -6.46 -5.78
N MET A 14 -8.74 -5.74 -6.92
CA MET A 14 -7.71 -4.71 -7.12
C MET A 14 -7.92 -3.51 -6.17
N PHE A 15 -9.15 -3.02 -6.05
CA PHE A 15 -9.50 -1.92 -5.15
C PHE A 15 -9.29 -2.24 -3.68
N VAL A 16 -9.49 -3.48 -3.23
CA VAL A 16 -9.19 -3.90 -1.84
C VAL A 16 -7.68 -4.00 -1.61
N GLY A 17 -6.92 -4.40 -2.63
CA GLY A 17 -5.47 -4.29 -2.64
C GLY A 17 -5.01 -2.84 -2.45
N ASP A 18 -5.61 -1.94 -3.22
CA ASP A 18 -5.34 -0.50 -3.18
C ASP A 18 -5.89 0.16 -1.92
N ALA A 19 -7.01 -0.28 -1.35
CA ALA A 19 -7.59 0.29 -0.14
C ALA A 19 -6.63 0.21 1.06
N ARG A 20 -5.86 -0.89 1.15
CA ARG A 20 -4.83 -1.03 2.19
C ARG A 20 -3.61 -0.13 1.93
N LEU A 21 -3.27 0.12 0.67
CA LEU A 21 -2.23 1.07 0.30
C LEU A 21 -2.68 2.51 0.62
N THR A 22 -3.90 2.86 0.21
CA THR A 22 -4.56 4.14 0.51
C THR A 22 -4.63 4.37 2.01
N ALA A 23 -5.02 3.38 2.81
CA ALA A 23 -5.03 3.49 4.27
C ALA A 23 -3.63 3.76 4.84
N ALA A 24 -2.59 3.10 4.31
CA ALA A 24 -1.21 3.35 4.73
C ALA A 24 -0.75 4.78 4.37
N ILE A 25 -1.10 5.27 3.18
CA ILE A 25 -0.80 6.64 2.75
C ILE A 25 -1.53 7.65 3.64
N LEU A 26 -2.82 7.46 3.90
CA LEU A 26 -3.60 8.32 4.80
C LEU A 26 -3.00 8.35 6.21
N ALA A 27 -2.56 7.21 6.74
CA ALA A 27 -1.89 7.15 8.04
C ALA A 27 -0.57 7.92 8.06
N VAL A 28 0.25 7.80 7.01
CA VAL A 28 1.50 8.56 6.86
C VAL A 28 1.25 10.07 6.80
N VAL A 29 0.26 10.49 6.01
CA VAL A 29 -0.10 11.91 5.87
C VAL A 29 -0.64 12.45 7.21
N ALA A 30 -1.55 11.73 7.86
CA ALA A 30 -2.09 12.13 9.16
C ALA A 30 -0.99 12.22 10.22
N MET A 31 -0.07 11.25 10.27
CA MET A 31 1.07 11.29 11.19
C MET A 31 1.96 12.50 10.92
N SER A 32 2.25 12.80 9.65
CA SER A 32 3.10 13.94 9.29
C SER A 32 2.42 15.28 9.60
N ALA A 33 1.11 15.40 9.35
CA ALA A 33 0.33 16.57 9.72
C ALA A 33 0.35 16.81 11.25
N LEU A 34 0.13 15.74 12.03
CA LEU A 34 0.26 15.81 13.49
C LEU A 34 1.68 16.20 13.92
N LEU A 35 2.71 15.70 13.23
CA LEU A 35 4.09 16.04 13.57
C LEU A 35 4.39 17.52 13.29
N ILE A 36 3.81 18.09 12.25
CA ILE A 36 4.00 19.50 11.88
C ILE A 36 3.19 20.42 12.79
N ASP A 37 1.92 20.11 13.05
CA ASP A 37 1.00 21.00 13.77
C ASP A 37 1.03 20.82 15.29
N ALA A 38 1.34 19.62 15.79
CA ALA A 38 1.31 19.32 17.22
C ALA A 38 2.69 19.36 17.90
N THR A 39 3.77 19.63 17.15
CA THR A 39 5.12 19.71 17.71
C THR A 39 5.81 21.00 17.33
N PRO A 40 6.72 21.53 18.17
CA PRO A 40 7.53 22.71 17.84
C PRO A 40 8.69 22.39 16.88
N LEU A 41 8.69 21.21 16.23
CA LEU A 41 9.75 20.81 15.32
C LEU A 41 9.74 21.70 14.07
N PRO A 42 10.92 21.94 13.45
CA PRO A 42 10.97 22.63 12.17
C PRO A 42 10.11 21.88 11.13
N PRO A 43 9.32 22.58 10.28
CA PRO A 43 8.49 21.95 9.25
C PRO A 43 9.27 21.04 8.30
N LEU A 44 10.57 21.32 8.13
CA LEU A 44 11.50 20.53 7.36
C LEU A 44 11.62 19.08 7.86
N VAL A 45 11.51 18.86 9.18
CA VAL A 45 11.53 17.53 9.80
C VAL A 45 10.26 16.77 9.44
N GLY A 46 9.09 17.40 9.51
CA GLY A 46 7.83 16.80 9.07
C GLY A 46 7.85 16.41 7.59
N GLY A 47 8.39 17.27 6.72
CA GLY A 47 8.58 16.96 5.30
C GLY A 47 9.57 15.81 5.05
N ALA A 48 10.66 15.73 5.81
CA ALA A 48 11.62 14.63 5.74
C ALA A 48 10.99 13.30 6.19
N VAL A 49 10.20 13.31 7.25
CA VAL A 49 9.46 12.12 7.72
C VAL A 49 8.45 11.67 6.66
N LEU A 50 7.70 12.59 6.07
CA LEU A 50 6.71 12.28 5.03
C LEU A 50 7.36 11.68 3.78
N THR A 51 8.48 12.24 3.33
CA THR A 51 9.20 11.70 2.16
C THR A 51 9.77 10.31 2.41
N LEU A 52 10.44 10.10 3.55
CA LEU A 52 11.00 8.78 3.90
C LEU A 52 9.92 7.72 4.09
N SER A 53 8.81 8.08 4.75
CA SER A 53 7.69 7.16 4.96
C SER A 53 6.96 6.82 3.66
N CYS A 54 6.77 7.76 2.74
CA CYS A 54 6.24 7.49 1.41
C CYS A 54 7.09 6.47 0.63
N ILE A 55 8.42 6.63 0.61
CA ILE A 55 9.33 5.66 -0.02
C ILE A 55 9.19 4.30 0.66
N THR A 56 9.12 4.28 1.99
CA THR A 56 8.98 3.05 2.77
C THR A 56 7.68 2.31 2.44
N VAL A 57 6.55 3.02 2.37
CA VAL A 57 5.25 2.46 1.98
C VAL A 57 5.30 1.91 0.56
N LEU A 58 5.93 2.63 -0.38
CA LEU A 58 6.08 2.19 -1.76
C LEU A 58 6.90 0.89 -1.84
N VAL A 59 8.07 0.84 -1.20
CA VAL A 59 8.92 -0.35 -1.17
C VAL A 59 8.19 -1.53 -0.52
N MET A 60 7.46 -1.28 0.58
CA MET A 60 6.70 -2.33 1.26
C MET A 60 5.57 -2.87 0.37
N ALA A 61 4.87 -1.99 -0.35
CA ALA A 61 3.81 -2.36 -1.28
C ALA A 61 4.36 -3.23 -2.42
N VAL A 62 5.45 -2.79 -3.06
CA VAL A 62 6.11 -3.53 -4.14
C VAL A 62 6.63 -4.89 -3.66
N ARG A 63 7.31 -4.94 -2.51
CA ARG A 63 7.83 -6.20 -1.95
C ARG A 63 6.70 -7.17 -1.59
N ARG A 64 5.60 -6.66 -1.05
CA ARG A 64 4.43 -7.47 -0.69
C ARG A 64 3.79 -8.08 -1.93
N GLU A 65 3.65 -7.30 -2.99
CA GLU A 65 3.09 -7.78 -4.26
C GLU A 65 4.04 -8.77 -4.95
N ALA A 66 5.35 -8.48 -4.97
CA ALA A 66 6.36 -9.41 -5.46
C ALA A 66 6.37 -10.75 -4.70
N ALA A 67 6.20 -10.71 -3.37
CA ALA A 67 6.09 -11.91 -2.54
C ALA A 67 4.82 -12.71 -2.85
N ARG A 68 3.66 -12.05 -2.98
CA ARG A 68 2.40 -12.71 -3.39
C ARG A 68 2.52 -13.43 -4.72
N ARG A 69 3.13 -12.78 -5.72
CA ARG A 69 3.38 -13.35 -7.04
C ARG A 69 4.32 -14.56 -6.98
N ARG A 70 5.41 -14.50 -6.19
CA ARG A 70 6.31 -15.65 -5.98
C ARG A 70 5.60 -16.84 -5.33
N SER A 71 4.76 -16.61 -4.32
CA SER A 71 4.00 -17.68 -3.66
C SER A 71 3.07 -18.37 -4.65
N LYS A 72 2.37 -17.59 -5.50
CA LYS A 72 1.48 -18.12 -6.54
C LYS A 72 2.26 -18.94 -7.58
N ALA A 73 3.45 -18.48 -7.98
CA ALA A 73 4.33 -19.21 -8.90
C ALA A 73 4.84 -20.54 -8.31
N LYS A 74 5.20 -20.58 -7.01
CA LYS A 74 5.60 -21.82 -6.32
C LYS A 74 4.48 -22.84 -6.23
N VAL A 75 3.22 -22.40 -6.04
CA VAL A 75 2.05 -23.28 -6.01
C VAL A 75 1.80 -23.91 -7.38
N LEU A 76 1.87 -23.11 -8.46
CA LEU A 76 1.71 -23.60 -9.83
C LEU A 76 2.83 -24.57 -10.24
N ALA A 77 4.06 -24.34 -9.81
CA ALA A 77 5.19 -25.24 -10.06
C ALA A 77 5.14 -26.56 -9.26
N LYS A 78 4.24 -26.66 -8.27
CA LYS A 78 4.03 -27.86 -7.44
C LYS A 78 2.71 -28.57 -7.75
N ALA A 79 1.93 -28.07 -8.71
CA ALA A 79 0.74 -28.76 -9.20
C ALA A 79 1.17 -29.97 -10.07
N PRO A 80 0.61 -31.18 -9.84
CA PRO A 80 0.94 -32.40 -10.57
C PRO A 80 0.50 -32.37 -12.04
#